data_AF-A0A821TG25-F1
#
_entry.id   AF-A0A821TG25-F1
#
_cell.length_a   1.000
_cell.length_b   1.000
_cell.length_c   1.000
_cell.angle_alpha   90.00
_cell.angle_beta   90.00
_cell.angle_gamma   90.00
#
_symmetry.space_group_name_H-M   'P 1'
#
loop_
_entity.id
_entity.type
_entity.pdbx_description
1 polymer ?
#
loop_
_entity_poly.entity_id
_entity_poly.type
_entity_poly.pdbx_seq_one_letter_code
_entity_poly.pdbx_strand_id
1 'polypeptide(L)' 'EHDGHTAVLVAIDGKVVGMLAIADEIKPTAPLTIYALQSLGLRTILLTGDNVKTARAIASQVGIKTVYA' A
#
# COMPACT_ATOMS: atom_id res chain seq x y z
N GLU A 1 -6.64 4.72 -8.61
CA GLU A 1 -6.08 4.11 -7.38
C GLU A 1 -5.01 5.06 -6.82
N HIS A 2 -5.31 5.83 -5.77
CA HIS A 2 -4.34 6.76 -5.16
C HIS A 2 -3.64 6.14 -3.94
N ASP A 3 -4.32 5.20 -3.28
CA ASP A 3 -3.93 4.68 -1.96
C ASP A 3 -3.78 3.14 -1.94
N GLY A 4 -3.50 2.50 -3.08
CA GLY A 4 -3.42 1.03 -3.12
C GLY A 4 -4.73 0.28 -3.09
N HIS A 5 -5.82 0.97 -3.35
CA HIS A 5 -7.13 0.36 -3.36
C HIS A 5 -7.44 -0.15 -4.78
N THR A 6 -7.82 -1.42 -4.87
CA THR A 6 -8.50 -1.99 -6.03
C THR A 6 -9.93 -1.45 -6.07
N ALA A 7 -10.29 -0.80 -7.16
CA ALA A 7 -11.64 -0.30 -7.37
C ALA A 7 -12.52 -1.36 -8.03
N VAL A 8 -13.62 -1.74 -7.36
CA VAL A 8 -14.63 -2.66 -7.90
C VAL A 8 -15.90 -1.87 -8.17
N LEU A 9 -16.32 -1.80 -9.44
CA LEU A 9 -17.59 -1.17 -9.83
C LEU A 9 -18.76 -2.11 -9.50
N VAL A 10 -19.82 -1.54 -8.93
CA VAL A 10 -21.05 -2.28 -8.61
C VAL A 10 -22.14 -1.83 -9.56
N ALA A 11 -22.79 -2.78 -10.23
CA ALA A 11 -23.91 -2.53 -11.13
C ALA A 11 -25.14 -3.34 -10.75
N ILE A 12 -26.32 -2.72 -10.91
CA ILE A 12 -27.63 -3.38 -10.80
C ILE A 12 -28.33 -3.17 -12.15
N ASP A 13 -28.85 -4.25 -12.75
CA ASP A 13 -29.49 -4.24 -14.06
C ASP A 13 -28.66 -3.53 -15.16
N GLY A 14 -27.34 -3.74 -15.14
CA GLY A 14 -26.41 -3.16 -16.11
C GLY A 14 -26.09 -1.67 -15.90
N LYS A 15 -26.62 -1.03 -14.85
CA LYS A 15 -26.31 0.36 -14.50
C LYS A 15 -25.35 0.39 -13.31
N VAL A 16 -24.24 1.12 -13.44
CA VAL A 16 -23.32 1.36 -12.32
C VAL A 16 -24.03 2.16 -11.23
N VAL A 17 -24.14 1.60 -10.03
CA VAL A 17 -24.79 2.21 -8.87
C VAL A 17 -23.79 2.63 -7.79
N GLY A 18 -22.54 2.21 -7.90
CA GLY A 18 -21.50 2.57 -6.93
C GLY A 18 -20.15 1.93 -7.22
N MET A 19 -19.22 2.11 -6.28
CA MET A 19 -17.87 1.58 -6.31
C MET A 19 -17.42 1.18 -4.90
N LEU A 20 -16.79 0.02 -4.79
CA LEU A 20 -16.10 -0.44 -3.59
C LEU A 20 -14.60 -0.27 -3.78
N ALA A 21 -13.93 0.26 -2.76
CA ALA A 21 -12.48 0.35 -2.71
C ALA A 21 -11.97 -0.73 -1.75
N ILE A 22 -11.17 -1.67 -2.25
CA ILE A 22 -10.60 -2.76 -1.47
C ILE A 22 -9.09 -2.52 -1.37
N ALA A 23 -8.53 -2.49 -0.17
CA ALA A 23 -7.09 -2.39 0.06
C ALA A 23 -6.62 -3.43 1.07
N ASP A 24 -5.38 -3.87 0.90
CA ASP A 24 -4.68 -4.65 1.91
C ASP A 24 -4.29 -3.75 3.08
N GLU A 25 -4.65 -4.16 4.29
CA GLU A 25 -4.30 -3.42 5.49
C GLU A 25 -2.82 -3.61 5.82
N ILE A 26 -2.13 -2.50 6.09
CA ILE A 26 -0.76 -2.55 6.61
C ILE A 26 -0.83 -3.14 8.02
N LYS A 27 0.01 -4.17 8.27
CA LYS A 27 0.12 -4.75 9.62
C LYS A 27 0.41 -3.64 10.63
N PRO A 28 -0.34 -3.54 11.74
CA PRO A 28 -0.14 -2.48 12.74
C PRO A 28 1.28 -2.40 13.29
N THR A 29 1.99 -3.54 13.28
CA THR A 29 3.38 -3.65 13.75
C THR A 29 4.42 -3.18 12.74
N ALA A 30 4.06 -3.02 11.45
CA ALA A 30 5.01 -2.75 10.39
C ALA A 30 5.84 -1.46 10.60
N PRO A 31 5.27 -0.31 11.00
CA PRO A 31 6.07 0.89 11.24
C PRO A 31 7.13 0.68 12.33
N LEU A 32 6.76 0.00 13.43
CA LEU A 32 7.69 -0.29 14.53
C LEU A 32 8.79 -1.26 14.09
N THR A 33 8.45 -2.28 13.31
CA THR A 33 9.42 -3.24 12.76
C THR A 33 10.42 -2.54 11.83
N ILE A 34 9.95 -1.69 10.92
CA ILE A 34 10.83 -0.94 10.02
C ILE A 34 11.75 0.00 10.82
N TYR A 35 11.21 0.70 11.80
CA TYR A 35 12.00 1.56 12.69
C TYR A 35 13.08 0.77 13.44
N ALA A 36 12.75 -0.39 14.00
CA ALA A 36 13.71 -1.23 14.72
C ALA A 36 14.84 -1.73 13.80
N LEU A 37 14.51 -2.18 12.58
CA LEU A 37 15.51 -2.59 11.60
C LEU A 37 16.43 -1.43 11.20
N GLN A 38 15.87 -0.25 10.95
CA GLN A 38 16.65 0.95 10.63
C GLN A 38 17.54 1.39 11.79
N SER A 39 17.06 1.26 13.03
CA SER A 39 17.82 1.56 14.26
C SER A 39 19.02 0.62 14.46
N LEU A 40 18.96 -0.59 13.90
CA LEU A 40 20.09 -1.53 13.83
C LEU A 40 21.06 -1.22 12.68
N GLY A 41 20.84 -0.13 11.93
CA GLY A 41 21.65 0.25 10.77
C GLY A 41 21.31 -0.50 9.49
N LEU A 42 20.22 -1.27 9.46
CA LEU A 42 19.80 -2.01 8.28
C LEU A 42 19.04 -1.10 7.31
N ARG A 43 19.35 -1.22 6.02
CA ARG A 43 18.61 -0.55 4.96
C ARG A 43 17.34 -1.32 4.63
N THR A 44 16.19 -0.67 4.76
CA THR A 44 14.89 -1.24 4.36
C THR A 44 14.48 -0.74 2.97
N ILE A 45 13.96 -1.65 2.15
CA ILE A 45 13.52 -1.41 0.77
C ILE A 45 12.16 -2.08 0.60
N LEU A 46 11.20 -1.41 -0.03
CA LEU A 46 9.95 -2.01 -0.46
C LEU A 46 10.13 -2.48 -1.90
N LEU A 47 9.97 -3.78 -2.13
CA LEU A 47 9.91 -4.39 -3.44
C LEU A 47 8.53 -5.00 -3.62
N THR A 48 7.77 -4.54 -4.60
CA THR A 48 6.44 -5.05 -4.92
C THR A 48 6.24 -5.11 -6.44
N GLY A 49 5.24 -5.88 -6.90
CA GLY A 49 4.75 -5.83 -8.27
C GLY A 49 3.53 -4.90 -8.45
N ASP A 50 3.10 -4.23 -7.38
CA ASP A 50 2.00 -3.27 -7.43
C ASP A 50 2.39 -2.01 -8.21
N ASN A 51 1.38 -1.21 -8.59
CA ASN A 51 1.66 0.06 -9.22
C ASN A 51 2.49 1.00 -8.31
N VAL A 52 3.36 1.81 -8.93
CA VAL A 52 4.31 2.71 -8.24
C VAL A 52 3.63 3.63 -7.23
N LYS A 53 2.39 4.05 -7.50
CA LYS A 53 1.65 4.99 -6.67
C LYS A 53 1.20 4.37 -5.35
N THR A 54 0.66 3.16 -5.43
CA THR A 54 0.31 2.30 -4.30
C THR A 54 1.53 1.99 -3.44
N ALA A 55 2.60 1.53 -4.09
CA ALA A 55 3.83 1.17 -3.40
C ALA A 55 4.43 2.35 -2.62
N ARG A 56 4.40 3.56 -3.21
CA ARG A 56 4.86 4.79 -2.54
C ARG A 56 3.96 5.19 -1.37
N ALA A 57 2.64 5.06 -1.51
CA ALA A 57 1.71 5.33 -0.42
C ALA A 57 1.98 4.40 0.77
N ILE A 58 2.08 3.09 0.53
CA ILE A 58 2.40 2.09 1.57
C ILE A 58 3.77 2.38 2.20
N ALA A 59 4.81 2.61 1.38
CA ALA A 59 6.15 2.89 1.87
C ALA A 59 6.21 4.12 2.78
N SER A 60 5.46 5.18 2.46
CA SER A 60 5.39 6.39 3.28
C SER A 60 4.75 6.14 4.65
N GLN A 61 3.73 5.27 4.72
CA GLN A 61 3.05 4.94 5.97
C GLN A 61 3.95 4.15 6.95
N VAL A 62 4.90 3.35 6.43
CA VAL A 62 5.81 2.53 7.25
C VAL A 62 7.24 3.07 7.35
N GLY A 63 7.55 4.21 6.71
CA GLY A 63 8.87 4.86 6.80
C GLY A 63 9.96 4.26 5.90
N ILE A 64 9.60 3.62 4.79
CA ILE A 64 10.54 3.10 3.79
C ILE A 64 10.83 4.17 2.72
N LYS A 65 12.10 4.50 2.50
CA LYS A 65 12.52 5.55 1.55
C LYS A 65 12.79 5.03 0.13
N THR A 66 13.21 3.78 -0.01
CA THR A 66 13.54 3.17 -1.31
C THR A 66 12.43 2.21 -1.72
N VAL A 67 11.83 2.44 -2.88
CA VAL A 67 10.74 1.62 -3.43
C VAL A 67 11.10 1.18 -4.84
N TYR A 68 10.95 -0.11 -5.10
CA TYR A 68 10.96 -0.71 -6.43
C TYR A 68 9.59 -1.36 -6.66
N ALA A 69 8.92 -0.91 -7.71
CA ALA A 69 7.56 -1.26 -8.08
C ALA A 69 7.48 -1.36 -9.61
#